data_AF-A0AAF0JQA0-F1
#
_entry.id   AF-A0AAF0JQA0-F1
#
_cell.length_a   1.000
_cell.length_b   1.000
_cell.length_c   1.000
_cell.angle_alpha   90.00
_cell.angle_beta   90.00
_cell.angle_gamma   90.00
#
_symmetry.space_group_name_H-M   'P 1'
#
loop_
_entity.id
_entity.type
_entity.pdbx_description
1 polymer ?
#
loop_
_entity_poly.entity_id
_entity_poly.type
_entity_poly.pdbx_seq_one_letter_code
_entity_poly.pdbx_strand_id
1 'polypeptide(L)'
;MELVAAAALAAFMLSITYAFVKIAERQGIAKAFIAALILADLFVILLMLLGIDRPLIIIKTRLGSTTITYLQVFLLLKVPFTIWSIVNREQLRRILG
;
A
#
# COMPACT_ATOMS: atom_id res chain seq x y z
N MET A 1 -11.92 17.99 -7.76
CA MET A 1 -11.35 16.63 -7.81
C MET A 1 -9.98 16.56 -7.14
N GLU A 2 -9.08 17.52 -7.39
CA GLU A 2 -7.74 17.53 -6.77
C GLU A 2 -7.75 17.73 -5.25
N LEU A 3 -8.62 18.59 -4.73
CA LEU A 3 -8.72 18.84 -3.29
C LEU A 3 -9.16 17.59 -2.49
N VAL A 4 -10.03 16.77 -3.07
CA VAL A 4 -10.53 15.51 -2.47
C VAL A 4 -9.43 14.46 -2.46
N ALA A 5 -8.67 14.34 -3.56
CA ALA A 5 -7.53 13.45 -3.64
C ALA A 5 -6.42 13.85 -2.66
N ALA A 6 -6.14 15.15 -2.55
CA ALA A 6 -5.18 15.69 -1.58
C ALA A 6 -5.62 15.45 -0.13
N ALA A 7 -6.90 15.66 0.18
CA ALA A 7 -7.45 15.37 1.51
C ALA A 7 -7.39 13.88 1.86
N ALA A 8 -7.70 12.99 0.90
CA ALA A 8 -7.58 11.55 1.09
C ALA A 8 -6.12 11.10 1.34
N LEU A 9 -5.17 11.68 0.59
CA LEU A 9 -3.74 11.46 0.81
C LEU A 9 -3.27 11.95 2.18
N ALA A 10 -3.71 13.13 2.61
CA ALA A 10 -3.37 13.68 3.93
C ALA A 10 -3.94 12.81 5.06
N ALA A 11 -5.21 12.41 4.95
CA ALA A 11 -5.86 11.53 5.92
C ALA A 11 -5.15 10.17 6.02
N PHE A 12 -4.67 9.65 4.88
CA PHE A 12 -3.88 8.42 4.83
C PHE A 12 -2.51 8.55 5.49
N MET A 13 -1.76 9.60 5.18
CA MET A 13 -0.45 9.83 5.79
C MET A 13 -0.58 9.95 7.31
N LEU A 14 -1.61 10.66 7.79
CA LEU A 14 -1.91 10.78 9.21
C LEU A 14 -2.32 9.44 9.83
N SER A 15 -3.16 8.64 9.17
CA SER A 15 -3.60 7.35 9.70
C SER A 15 -2.46 6.34 9.80
N ILE A 16 -1.60 6.24 8.78
CA ILE A 16 -0.40 5.39 8.82
C ILE A 16 0.54 5.86 9.92
N THR A 17 0.83 7.16 9.99
CA THR A 17 1.76 7.70 10.98
C THR A 17 1.25 7.43 12.39
N TYR A 18 -0.04 7.66 12.63
CA TYR A 18 -0.67 7.38 13.92
C TYR A 18 -0.61 5.90 14.30
N ALA A 19 -0.99 5.01 13.37
CA ALA A 19 -0.93 3.58 13.60
C ALA A 19 0.50 3.10 13.86
N PHE A 20 1.47 3.62 13.09
CA PHE A 20 2.88 3.30 13.26
C PHE A 20 3.38 3.71 14.65
N VAL A 21 3.19 4.97 15.05
CA VAL A 21 3.65 5.48 16.34
C VAL A 21 3.03 4.67 17.48
N LYS A 22 1.71 4.47 17.46
CA LYS A 22 0.98 3.77 18.52
C LYS A 22 1.37 2.30 18.64
N ILE A 23 1.64 1.63 17.53
CA ILE A 23 2.09 0.23 17.54
C ILE A 23 3.58 0.17 17.92
N ALA A 24 4.39 1.14 17.51
CA ALA A 24 5.82 1.18 17.84
C ALA A 24 6.03 1.32 19.35
N GLU A 25 5.25 2.19 19.99
CA GLU A 25 5.27 2.39 21.44
C GLU A 25 4.87 1.14 22.22
N ARG A 26 3.87 0.39 21.73
CA ARG A 26 3.29 -0.75 22.48
C ARG A 26 3.94 -2.09 22.16
N GLN A 27 4.41 -2.28 20.93
CA GLN A 27 4.80 -3.58 20.40
C GLN A 27 6.17 -3.57 19.73
N GLY A 28 6.84 -2.41 19.69
CA GLY A 28 8.15 -2.24 19.08
C GLY A 28 8.10 -1.86 17.60
N ILE A 29 9.19 -1.25 17.14
CA ILE A 29 9.32 -0.63 15.81
C ILE A 29 9.06 -1.63 14.67
N ALA A 30 9.52 -2.88 14.82
CA ALA A 30 9.41 -3.86 13.76
C ALA A 30 7.96 -4.36 13.55
N LYS A 31 7.14 -4.47 14.60
CA LYS A 31 5.69 -4.74 14.47
C LYS A 31 4.94 -3.56 13.85
N ALA A 32 5.33 -2.34 14.24
CA ALA A 32 4.78 -1.12 13.65
C ALA A 32 5.07 -1.01 12.15
N PHE A 33 6.26 -1.41 11.73
CA PHE A 33 6.66 -1.43 10.32
C PHE A 33 5.81 -2.41 9.50
N ILE A 34 5.55 -3.61 10.01
CA ILE A 34 4.66 -4.58 9.35
C ILE A 34 3.22 -4.03 9.27
N ALA A 35 2.72 -3.45 10.36
CA ALA A 35 1.38 -2.87 10.36
C ALA A 35 1.24 -1.71 9.35
N ALA A 36 2.24 -0.84 9.24
CA ALA A 36 2.27 0.23 8.25
C ALA A 36 2.31 -0.32 6.80
N LEU A 37 3.07 -1.38 6.56
CA LEU A 37 3.13 -2.05 5.26
C LEU A 37 1.76 -2.62 4.84
N ILE A 38 1.03 -3.24 5.77
CA ILE A 38 -0.31 -3.78 5.50
C ILE A 38 -1.33 -2.65 5.30
N LEU A 39 -1.29 -1.61 6.13
CA LEU A 39 -2.16 -0.44 5.99
C LEU A 39 -1.98 0.25 4.64
N ALA A 40 -0.75 0.33 4.15
CA ALA A 40 -0.47 0.86 2.82
C ALA A 40 -1.13 0.03 1.71
N ASP A 41 -1.11 -1.30 1.81
CA ASP A 41 -1.78 -2.18 0.83
C ASP A 41 -3.30 -2.00 0.85
N LEU A 42 -3.89 -2.01 2.06
CA LEU A 42 -5.32 -1.81 2.24
C LEU A 42 -5.80 -0.49 1.65
N PHE A 43 -5.01 0.58 1.81
CA PHE A 43 -5.35 1.87 1.26
C PHE A 43 -5.27 1.91 -0.26
N VAL A 44 -4.25 1.29 -0.85
CA VAL A 44 -4.16 1.17 -2.32
C VAL A 44 -5.34 0.40 -2.89
N ILE A 45 -5.75 -0.69 -2.23
CA ILE A 45 -6.96 -1.45 -2.62
C ILE A 45 -8.22 -0.58 -2.49
N LEU A 46 -8.34 0.21 -1.42
CA LEU A 46 -9.46 1.14 -1.24
C LEU A 46 -9.50 2.21 -2.34
N LEU A 47 -8.35 2.77 -2.72
CA LEU A 47 -8.28 3.74 -3.82
C LEU A 47 -8.71 3.12 -5.17
N MET A 48 -8.34 1.86 -5.43
CA MET A 48 -8.83 1.12 -6.59
C MET A 48 -10.35 0.93 -6.56
N LEU A 49 -10.91 0.52 -5.41
CA LEU A 49 -12.35 0.32 -5.24
C LEU A 49 -13.14 1.62 -5.40
N LEU A 50 -12.60 2.74 -4.94
CA LEU A 50 -13.17 4.08 -5.11
C LEU A 50 -13.03 4.62 -6.54
N GLY A 51 -12.39 3.88 -7.46
CA GLY A 51 -12.14 4.32 -8.82
C GLY A 51 -11.18 5.52 -8.90
N ILE A 52 -10.42 5.80 -7.82
CA ILE A 52 -9.34 6.80 -7.78
C ILE A 52 -8.09 6.14 -8.35
N ASP A 53 -8.26 5.62 -9.55
CA ASP A 53 -7.34 4.82 -10.30
C ASP A 53 -7.11 5.55 -11.62
N ARG A 54 -5.84 5.82 -11.93
CA ARG A 54 -5.47 6.39 -13.22
C ARG A 54 -5.07 5.23 -14.14
N PRO A 55 -5.67 5.13 -15.34
CA PRO A 55 -5.24 4.16 -16.34
C PRO A 55 -3.82 4.51 -16.81
N LEU A 56 -2.95 3.51 -16.81
CA LEU A 56 -1.58 3.60 -17.32
C LEU A 56 -1.54 3.22 -18.80
N ILE A 57 -2.15 2.07 -19.12
CA ILE A 57 -2.18 1.51 -20.46
C ILE A 57 -3.56 0.88 -20.67
N ILE A 58 -4.22 1.23 -21.78
CA ILE A 58 -5.47 0.59 -22.21
C ILE A 58 -5.13 -0.31 -23.38
N ILE A 59 -5.13 -1.62 -23.16
CA ILE A 59 -4.90 -2.60 -24.21
C ILE A 59 -6.26 -2.97 -24.80
N LYS A 60 -6.54 -2.48 -26.01
CA LYS A 60 -7.75 -2.83 -26.76
C LYS A 60 -7.46 -4.03 -27.65
N THR A 61 -8.21 -5.12 -27.45
CA THR A 61 -8.19 -6.30 -28.32
C THR A 61 -9.55 -6.49 -28.98
N ARG A 62 -9.63 -7.35 -30.01
CA ARG A 62 -10.90 -7.72 -30.66
C ARG A 62 -11.93 -8.36 -29.72
N LEU A 63 -11.49 -8.89 -28.57
CA LEU A 63 -12.32 -9.60 -27.58
C LEU A 63 -12.67 -8.75 -26.35
N GLY A 64 -12.10 -7.55 -26.22
CA GLY A 64 -12.34 -6.67 -25.08
C GLY A 64 -11.19 -5.71 -24.79
N SER A 65 -11.40 -4.79 -23.86
CA SER A 65 -10.37 -3.88 -23.35
C SER A 65 -9.91 -4.28 -21.96
N THR A 66 -8.61 -4.48 -21.79
CA THR A 66 -7.99 -4.62 -20.47
C THR A 66 -7.25 -3.35 -20.13
N THR A 67 -7.54 -2.77 -18.98
CA THR A 67 -6.88 -1.56 -18.48
C THR A 67 -5.89 -1.95 -17.40
N ILE A 68 -4.63 -1.57 -17.59
CA ILE A 68 -3.58 -1.66 -16.58
C ILE A 68 -3.46 -0.30 -15.91
N THR A 69 -3.40 -0.29 -14.58
CA THR A 69 -3.51 0.95 -13.79
C THR A 69 -2.28 1.20 -12.92
N TYR A 70 -2.04 2.47 -12.54
CA TYR A 70 -0.90 2.83 -11.69
C TYR A 70 -0.91 2.09 -10.36
N LEU A 71 -2.08 1.94 -9.76
CA LEU A 71 -2.22 1.23 -8.49
C LEU A 71 -1.94 -0.27 -8.64
N GLN A 72 -2.31 -0.89 -9.77
CA GLN A 72 -2.04 -2.31 -10.03
C GLN A 72 -0.54 -2.57 -10.16
N VAL A 73 0.16 -1.73 -10.92
CA VAL A 73 1.62 -1.82 -11.06
C VAL A 73 2.31 -1.53 -9.72
N PHE A 74 1.81 -0.57 -8.94
CA PHE A 74 2.32 -0.29 -7.60
C PHE A 74 2.25 -1.51 -6.69
N LEU A 75 1.10 -2.20 -6.62
CA LEU A 75 0.96 -3.43 -5.82
C LEU A 75 1.90 -4.53 -6.30
N LEU A 76 2.02 -4.74 -7.61
CA LEU A 76 2.92 -5.75 -8.19
C LEU A 76 4.38 -5.53 -7.83
N LEU A 77 4.83 -4.28 -7.68
CA LEU A 77 6.20 -3.97 -7.26
C LEU A 77 6.36 -3.97 -5.74
N LYS A 78 5.36 -3.46 -5.01
CA LYS A 78 5.44 -3.29 -3.56
C LYS A 78 5.34 -4.62 -2.82
N VAL A 79 4.57 -5.59 -3.30
CA VAL A 79 4.45 -6.91 -2.65
C VAL A 79 5.81 -7.65 -2.62
N PRO A 80 6.54 -7.81 -3.74
CA PRO A 80 7.89 -8.37 -3.72
C PRO A 80 8.86 -7.60 -2.83
N PHE A 81 8.80 -6.26 -2.86
CA PHE A 81 9.64 -5.42 -2.01
C PHE A 81 9.34 -5.63 -0.52
N THR A 82 8.07 -5.81 -0.17
CA THR A 82 7.62 -6.12 1.20
C THR A 82 8.17 -7.47 1.65
N ILE A 83 8.05 -8.50 0.81
CA ILE A 83 8.59 -9.84 1.08
C ILE A 83 10.11 -9.77 1.26
N TRP A 84 10.81 -9.09 0.35
CA TRP A 84 12.26 -8.91 0.44
C TRP A 84 12.67 -8.19 1.73
N SER A 85 11.98 -7.10 2.07
CA SER A 85 12.19 -6.35 3.32
C SER A 85 12.05 -7.23 4.56
N ILE A 86 11.02 -8.07 4.58
CA ILE A 86 10.79 -9.00 5.69
C ILE A 86 11.92 -10.02 5.76
N VAL A 87 12.26 -10.68 4.65
CA VAL A 87 13.28 -11.74 4.60
C VAL A 87 14.67 -11.21 4.98
N ASN A 88 15.01 -10.01 4.57
CA ASN A 88 16.36 -9.47 4.72
C ASN A 88 16.60 -8.76 6.07
N ARG A 89 15.56 -8.56 6.89
CA ARG A 89 15.70 -7.99 8.24
C ARG A 89 15.36 -9.02 9.31
N GLU A 90 16.37 -9.42 10.07
CA GLU A 90 16.22 -10.38 11.18
C GLU A 90 15.18 -9.94 12.21
N GLN A 91 15.08 -8.64 12.50
CA GLN A 91 14.06 -8.11 13.42
C GLN A 91 12.64 -8.34 12.91
N LEU A 92 12.40 -8.28 11.60
CA LEU A 92 11.09 -8.54 11.00
C LEU A 92 10.80 -10.04 10.90
N ARG A 93 11.82 -10.86 10.58
CA ARG A 93 11.70 -12.33 10.58
C ARG A 93 11.36 -12.91 11.95
N ARG A 94 11.99 -12.42 13.03
CA ARG A 94 11.73 -12.89 14.41
C ARG A 94 10.33 -12.58 14.94
N ILE A 95 9.57 -11.73 14.26
CA ILE A 95 8.20 -11.34 14.65
C ILE A 95 7.15 -12.16 13.91
N LEU A 96 7.49 -12.69 12.74
CA LEU A 96 6.61 -13.50 11.88
C LEU A 96 6.87 -15.01 12.03
N GLY A 97 7.99 -15.40 12.65
CA GLY A 97 8.30 -16.77 13.04
C GLY A 97 7.83 -17.08 14.45
#